data_AF-A0A5C4WTD4-F1
#
_entry.id   AF-A0A5C4WTD4-F1
#
_cell.length_a   1.000
_cell.length_b   1.000
_cell.length_c   1.000
_cell.angle_alpha   90.00
_cell.angle_beta   90.00
_cell.angle_gamma   90.00
#
_symmetry.space_group_name_H-M   'P 1'
#
loop_
_entity.id
_entity.type
_entity.pdbx_description
1 polymer ?
#
loop_
_entity_poly.entity_id
_entity_poly.type
_entity_poly.pdbx_seq_one_letter_code
_entity_poly.pdbx_strand_id
1 'polypeptide(L)' 'CVNCRKMEQNVWVKDKVLNRLKNDVVLISLYVDDKRKLSDDDVTDSKLKPGKKLRYIGQKWSELQTIKYKT' A
#
# COMPACT_ATOMS: atom_id res chain seq x y z
N CYS A 1 4.05 10.12 -3.88
CA CYS A 1 5.44 9.66 -3.64
C CYS A 1 6.32 9.92 -4.86
N VAL A 2 7.34 10.79 -4.75
CA VAL A 2 8.25 11.13 -5.87
C VAL A 2 9.25 10.00 -6.17
N ASN A 3 9.78 9.35 -5.13
CA ASN A 3 10.73 8.25 -5.29
C ASN A 3 10.08 7.02 -5.96
N CYS A 4 8.81 6.74 -5.65
CA CYS A 4 8.04 5.66 -6.27
C CYS A 4 7.91 5.88 -7.78
N ARG A 5 7.63 7.12 -8.22
CA ARG A 5 7.59 7.48 -9.65
C ARG A 5 8.95 7.32 -10.33
N LYS A 6 10.04 7.70 -9.66
CA LYS A 6 11.40 7.50 -10.18
C LYS A 6 11.73 6.01 -10.36
N MET A 7 11.29 5.15 -9.43
CA MET A 7 11.45 3.70 -9.54
C MET A 7 10.68 3.11 -10.72
N GLU A 8 9.42 3.51 -10.91
CA GLU A 8 8.63 3.10 -12.07
C GLU A 8 9.32 3.46 -13.38
N GLN A 9 9.75 4.72 -13.52
CA GLN A 9 10.31 5.23 -14.77
C GLN A 9 11.70 4.71 -15.10
N ASN A 10 12.55 4.44 -14.11
CA ASN A 10 13.95 4.06 -14.35
C ASN A 10 14.24 2.57 -14.15
N VAL A 11 13.44 1.87 -13.34
CA VAL A 11 13.71 0.48 -12.93
C VAL A 11 12.67 -0.47 -13.49
N TRP A 12 11.38 -0.15 -13.39
CA TRP A 12 10.33 -1.09 -13.82
C TRP A 12 10.27 -1.25 -15.34
N VAL A 13 10.68 -0.23 -16.09
CA VAL A 13 10.74 -0.27 -17.58
C VAL A 13 11.86 -1.16 -18.12
N LYS A 14 12.83 -1.60 -17.30
CA LYS A 14 13.91 -2.47 -17.76
C LYS A 14 13.35 -3.87 -18.04
N ASP A 15 13.55 -4.40 -19.25
CA ASP A 15 12.96 -5.68 -19.68
C ASP A 15 13.15 -6.84 -18.70
N LYS A 16 14.35 -6.95 -18.11
CA LYS A 16 14.66 -7.99 -17.12
C LYS A 16 13.80 -7.89 -15.85
N VAL A 17 13.49 -6.67 -15.41
CA VAL A 17 12.65 -6.41 -14.23
C VAL A 17 11.18 -6.54 -14.61
N LEU A 18 10.79 -6.00 -15.76
CA LEU A 18 9.42 -6.07 -16.26
C LEU A 18 8.94 -7.51 -16.45
N ASN A 19 9.76 -8.38 -17.03
CA ASN A 19 9.40 -9.79 -17.22
C ASN A 19 9.20 -10.52 -15.90
N ARG A 20 10.03 -10.26 -14.89
CA ARG A 20 9.85 -10.84 -13.55
C ARG A 20 8.61 -10.30 -12.86
N LEU A 21 8.40 -8.98 -12.93
CA LEU A 21 7.22 -8.33 -12.35
C LEU A 21 5.90 -8.83 -12.96
N LYS A 22 5.90 -9.20 -14.25
CA LYS A 22 4.70 -9.71 -14.93
C LYS A 22 4.45 -11.21 -14.71
N ASN A 23 5.50 -12.03 -14.68
CA ASN A 23 5.36 -13.48 -14.72
C ASN A 23 5.63 -14.17 -13.38
N ASP A 24 6.51 -13.63 -12.55
CA ASP A 24 7.01 -14.33 -11.35
C ASP A 24 6.36 -13.83 -10.05
N VAL A 25 5.73 -12.65 -10.05
CA VAL A 25 5.19 -12.03 -8.85
C VAL A 25 3.84 -11.36 -9.09
N VAL A 26 3.03 -11.28 -8.03
CA VAL A 26 1.80 -10.48 -8.01
C VAL A 26 2.10 -9.14 -7.38
N LEU A 27 2.08 -8.08 -8.19
CA LEU A 27 2.27 -6.72 -7.71
C LEU A 27 0.95 -6.15 -7.17
N ILE A 28 0.95 -5.72 -5.91
CA ILE A 28 -0.21 -5.09 -5.26
C ILE A 28 0.18 -3.67 -4.83
N SER A 29 -0.47 -2.67 -5.42
CA SER A 29 -0.26 -1.26 -5.08
C SER A 29 -1.17 -0.84 -3.94
N LEU A 30 -0.59 -0.69 -2.75
CA LEU A 30 -1.28 -0.21 -1.56
C LEU A 30 -1.13 1.30 -1.43
N TYR A 31 -2.18 2.04 -1.76
CA TYR A 31 -2.17 3.50 -1.66
C TYR A 31 -2.51 3.95 -0.24
N VAL A 32 -1.53 4.52 0.47
CA VAL A 32 -1.69 5.02 1.84
C VAL A 32 -2.38 6.39 1.92
N ASP A 33 -2.37 7.16 0.83
CA ASP A 33 -3.00 8.48 0.73
C ASP A 33 -4.45 8.43 0.23
N ASP A 34 -5.01 7.23 0.05
CA ASP A 34 -6.37 7.06 -0.45
C ASP A 34 -7.40 7.55 0.58
N LYS A 35 -8.12 8.61 0.21
CA LYS A 35 -9.17 9.27 1.01
C LYS A 35 -10.56 8.66 0.83
N ARG A 36 -10.69 7.57 0.07
CA ARG A 36 -11.95 6.82 0.03
C ARG A 36 -12.29 6.34 1.43
N LYS A 37 -13.49 6.70 1.89
CA LYS A 37 -14.01 6.24 3.17
C LYS A 37 -14.23 4.74 3.09
N LEU A 38 -13.85 4.04 4.15
CA LEU A 38 -14.26 2.65 4.35
C LEU A 38 -15.78 2.64 4.59
N SER A 39 -16.44 1.56 4.17
CA SER A 39 -17.83 1.32 4.57
C SER A 39 -17.89 1.20 6.09
N ASP A 40 -19.01 1.56 6.72
CA ASP A 40 -19.11 1.59 8.18
C ASP A 40 -18.83 0.21 8.82
N ASP A 41 -19.14 -0.89 8.13
CA ASP A 41 -18.80 -2.27 8.53
C ASP A 41 -17.29 -2.60 8.52
N ASP A 42 -16.50 -1.84 7.77
CA ASP A 42 -15.08 -2.06 7.53
C ASP A 42 -14.19 -1.15 8.40
N VAL A 43 -14.80 -0.24 9.16
CA VAL A 43 -14.11 0.69 10.08
C VAL A 43 -13.55 -0.10 11.25
N THR A 44 -12.26 -0.40 11.19
CA THR A 44 -11.53 -1.15 12.22
C THR A 44 -10.75 -0.22 13.14
N ASP A 45 -10.59 -0.60 14.41
CA ASP A 45 -9.69 0.08 15.33
C ASP A 45 -8.22 -0.18 14.97
N SER A 46 -7.40 0.87 15.05
CA SER A 46 -5.96 0.79 14.86
C SER A 46 -5.35 -0.11 15.95
N LYS A 47 -4.78 -1.23 15.53
CA LYS A 47 -3.89 -2.10 16.31
C LYS A 47 -2.58 -1.41 16.70
N LEU A 48 -2.13 -0.42 15.93
CA LEU A 48 -0.90 0.34 16.20
C LEU A 48 -1.12 1.46 17.22
N LYS A 49 -2.27 2.12 17.18
CA LYS A 49 -2.64 3.19 18.12
C LYS A 49 -3.98 2.87 18.77
N PRO A 50 -3.99 2.29 19.98
CA PRO A 50 -5.23 2.00 20.68
C PRO A 50 -6.05 3.29 20.84
N GLY A 51 -7.28 3.29 20.32
CA GLY A 51 -8.20 4.44 20.34
C GLY A 51 -8.32 5.23 19.03
N LYS A 52 -7.54 4.92 17.98
CA LYS A 52 -7.68 5.57 16.66
C LYS A 52 -8.50 4.68 15.72
N LYS A 53 -9.65 5.19 15.24
CA LYS A 53 -10.47 4.49 14.24
C LYS A 53 -9.96 4.71 12.81
N LEU A 54 -9.81 3.64 12.04
CA LEU A 54 -9.43 3.68 10.62
C LEU A 54 -10.68 3.94 9.78
N ARG A 55 -10.88 5.20 9.38
CA ARG A 55 -12.05 5.63 8.58
C ARG A 55 -11.79 5.63 7.08
N TYR A 56 -10.52 5.59 6.68
CA TYR A 56 -10.10 5.69 5.28
C TYR A 56 -9.29 4.48 4.85
N ILE A 57 -9.46 4.08 3.59
CA ILE A 57 -8.77 2.95 2.97
C ILE A 57 -7.24 3.10 3.10
N GLY A 58 -6.70 4.31 2.89
CA GLY A 58 -5.27 4.56 3.03
C GLY A 58 -4.72 4.30 4.44
N GLN A 59 -5.52 4.58 5.47
CA GLN A 59 -5.15 4.30 6.86
C GLN A 59 -5.12 2.78 7.13
N LYS A 60 -6.09 2.03 6.59
CA LYS A 60 -6.12 0.55 6.67
C LYS A 60 -4.88 -0.07 6.05
N TRP A 61 -4.45 0.41 4.88
CA TRP A 61 -3.26 -0.11 4.21
C TRP A 61 -1.95 0.31 4.87
N SER A 62 -1.84 1.56 5.32
CA SER A 62 -0.67 2.01 6.08
C SER A 62 -0.46 1.16 7.33
N GLU A 63 -1.55 0.84 8.03
CA GLU A 63 -1.50 0.03 9.22
C GLU A 63 -1.09 -1.42 8.93
N LEU A 64 -1.72 -2.04 7.92
CA LEU A 64 -1.36 -3.37 7.47
C LEU A 64 0.12 -3.43 7.05
N GLN A 65 0.62 -2.38 6.41
CA GLN A 65 2.01 -2.30 5.96
C GLN A 65 2.97 -2.35 7.15
N THR A 66 2.75 -1.51 8.15
CA THR A 66 3.60 -1.48 9.35
C THR A 66 3.49 -2.79 10.16
N ILE A 67 2.31 -3.38 10.29
CA ILE A 67 2.12 -4.62 11.05
C ILE A 67 2.75 -5.82 10.34
N LYS A 68 2.49 -5.98 9.03
CA LYS A 68 2.85 -7.18 8.28
C LYS A 68 4.25 -7.13 7.70
N TYR A 69 4.69 -5.95 7.24
CA TYR A 69 5.94 -5.77 6.52
C TYR A 69 6.99 -4.96 7.29
N LYS A 70 6.68 -4.50 8.52
CA LYS A 70 7.61 -3.77 9.42
C LYS A 70 8.35 -2.62 8.71
N THR A 71 7.63 -1.92 7.82
CA THR A 71 8.08 -0.68 7.18
C THR A 71 7.56 0.51 7.96
#